data_AF-A0A6I1ZQ31-F1
#
_entry.id   AF-A0A6I1ZQ31-F1
#
_cell.length_a   1.000
_cell.length_b   1.000
_cell.length_c   1.000
_cell.angle_alpha   90.00
_cell.angle_beta   90.00
_cell.angle_gamma   90.00
#
_symmetry.space_group_name_H-M   'P 1'
#
loop_
_entity.id
_entity.type
_entity.pdbx_description
1 polymer ?
#
loop_
_entity_poly.entity_id
_entity_poly.type
_entity_poly.pdbx_seq_one_letter_code
_entity_poly.pdbx_strand_id
1 'polypeptide(L)'
;KKPEQNISSYASEGGKARARVLSPKQRSEIARNAVVARWEKEGKALPRVEHDGPLEIGDITFDTAVLDDGTRVISETKFMDAMGLYRSGALSTRRKNTPDGAQIPLSLSHKNLKPFVEKHFGGVHYNPLIYRTKGGSVAHGIKAEVLPKICEVWLDARKAGVLGPTQTMVADRADILIRSFAHVGIIALIDEATGYQYERQRTELQEFLKEFLSDELRRWVKTFPHGYFKHLCRLRNVSYRPDMKLPSYFGHLTNDLIYSRLGPEVLEELQRKTEKGKDGRRKSKYFQWLSEDVGHPKLLQHLGLVVGFMTISNDYDEFKKLLDRAAPSFKDMPLFASAKVES
;
A
#
# COMPACT_ATOMS: atom_id res chain seq x y z
N LYS A 1 -31.01 -34.11 -43.56
CA LYS A 1 -30.70 -33.06 -42.55
C LYS A 1 -31.72 -33.19 -41.41
N LYS A 2 -31.35 -33.82 -40.29
CA LYS A 2 -32.17 -33.85 -39.06
C LYS A 2 -32.02 -32.49 -38.33
N PRO A 3 -33.03 -32.03 -37.57
CA PRO A 3 -33.07 -30.65 -37.08
C PRO A 3 -32.20 -30.51 -35.84
N GLU A 4 -31.10 -29.77 -35.96
CA GLU A 4 -30.26 -29.34 -34.83
C GLU A 4 -31.01 -28.40 -33.86
N GLN A 5 -32.18 -27.88 -34.25
CA GLN A 5 -32.98 -26.94 -33.47
C GLN A 5 -33.65 -27.54 -32.21
N ASN A 6 -33.74 -28.86 -32.05
CA ASN A 6 -34.51 -29.47 -30.96
C ASN A 6 -33.68 -29.90 -29.74
N ILE A 7 -32.38 -30.14 -29.90
CA ILE A 7 -31.50 -30.67 -28.83
C ILE A 7 -31.27 -29.63 -27.72
N SER A 8 -31.13 -28.36 -28.08
CA SER A 8 -30.93 -27.25 -27.13
C SER A 8 -32.17 -27.00 -26.25
N SER A 9 -33.37 -27.15 -26.82
CA SER A 9 -34.66 -26.99 -26.13
C SER A 9 -34.84 -28.07 -25.05
N TYR A 10 -34.68 -29.34 -25.42
CA TYR A 10 -34.81 -30.45 -24.47
C TYR A 10 -33.72 -30.45 -23.39
N ALA A 11 -32.50 -30.02 -23.72
CA ALA A 11 -31.44 -29.83 -22.72
C ALA A 11 -31.78 -28.72 -21.70
N SER A 12 -32.38 -27.62 -22.17
CA SER A 12 -32.86 -26.52 -21.32
C SER A 12 -34.01 -26.94 -20.41
N GLU A 13 -34.97 -27.72 -20.93
CA GLU A 13 -36.09 -28.25 -20.15
C GLU A 13 -35.64 -29.28 -19.11
N GLY A 14 -34.74 -30.21 -19.47
CA GLY A 14 -34.15 -31.16 -18.54
C GLY A 14 -33.36 -30.49 -17.41
N GLY A 15 -32.62 -29.41 -17.72
CA GLY A 15 -31.93 -28.58 -16.74
C GLY A 15 -32.89 -27.91 -15.75
N LYS A 16 -33.99 -27.34 -16.25
CA LYS A 16 -35.04 -26.71 -15.42
C LYS A 16 -35.77 -27.72 -14.53
N ALA A 17 -36.11 -28.90 -15.06
CA ALA A 17 -36.75 -29.97 -14.29
C ALA A 17 -35.84 -30.46 -13.15
N ARG A 18 -34.55 -30.71 -13.44
CA ARG A 18 -33.55 -31.11 -12.45
C ARG A 18 -33.34 -30.04 -11.37
N ALA A 19 -33.34 -28.75 -11.75
CA ALA A 19 -33.18 -27.65 -10.80
C ALA A 19 -34.36 -27.50 -9.81
N ARG A 20 -35.56 -27.98 -10.15
CA ARG A 20 -36.72 -27.96 -9.25
C ARG A 20 -36.65 -29.03 -8.15
N VAL A 21 -35.97 -30.14 -8.39
CA VAL A 21 -35.86 -31.28 -7.46
C VAL A 21 -34.69 -31.10 -6.47
N LEU A 22 -33.68 -30.32 -6.83
CA LEU A 22 -32.47 -30.15 -6.04
C LEU A 22 -32.60 -29.05 -4.97
N SER A 23 -32.10 -29.34 -3.77
CA SER A 23 -31.97 -28.33 -2.72
C SER A 23 -31.05 -27.17 -3.15
N PRO A 24 -31.18 -25.96 -2.57
CA PRO A 24 -30.26 -24.85 -2.85
C PRO A 24 -28.78 -25.22 -2.67
N LYS A 25 -28.45 -26.02 -1.64
CA LYS A 25 -27.08 -26.50 -1.38
C LYS A 25 -26.58 -27.41 -2.49
N GLN A 26 -27.37 -28.39 -2.92
CA GLN A 26 -27.02 -29.31 -4.01
C GLN A 26 -26.88 -28.56 -5.35
N ARG A 27 -27.73 -27.56 -5.62
CA ARG A 27 -27.61 -26.72 -6.82
C ARG A 27 -26.32 -25.92 -6.83
N SER A 28 -25.95 -25.32 -5.70
CA SER A 28 -24.69 -24.59 -5.53
C SER A 28 -23.48 -25.50 -5.76
N GLU A 29 -23.50 -26.70 -5.20
CA GLU A 29 -22.42 -27.68 -5.34
C GLU A 29 -22.26 -28.19 -6.77
N ILE A 30 -23.36 -28.48 -7.47
CA ILE A 30 -23.34 -28.87 -8.89
C ILE A 30 -22.80 -27.74 -9.76
N ALA A 31 -23.23 -26.49 -9.52
CA ALA A 31 -22.70 -25.33 -10.24
C ALA A 31 -21.20 -25.17 -10.02
N ARG A 32 -20.73 -25.32 -8.77
CA ARG A 32 -19.31 -25.28 -8.42
C ARG A 32 -18.51 -26.35 -9.16
N ASN A 33 -18.97 -27.60 -9.11
CA ASN A 33 -18.29 -28.72 -9.76
C ASN A 33 -18.27 -28.58 -11.29
N ALA A 34 -19.34 -28.06 -11.90
CA ALA A 34 -19.38 -27.81 -13.34
C ALA A 34 -18.36 -26.74 -13.78
N VAL A 35 -18.20 -25.67 -13.00
CA VAL A 35 -17.18 -24.64 -13.27
C VAL A 35 -15.77 -25.22 -13.14
N VAL A 36 -15.50 -25.99 -12.07
CA VAL A 36 -14.21 -26.64 -11.87
C VAL A 36 -13.87 -27.60 -13.02
N ALA A 37 -14.81 -28.48 -13.37
CA ALA A 37 -14.64 -29.46 -14.44
C ALA A 37 -14.40 -28.79 -15.81
N ARG A 38 -15.01 -27.62 -16.06
CA ARG A 38 -14.74 -26.84 -17.27
C ARG A 38 -13.27 -26.42 -17.34
N TRP A 39 -12.72 -25.89 -16.25
CA TRP A 39 -11.33 -25.42 -16.20
C TRP A 39 -10.31 -26.56 -16.22
N GLU A 40 -10.62 -27.68 -15.55
CA GLU A 40 -9.80 -28.89 -15.60
C GLU A 40 -9.76 -29.48 -17.03
N LYS A 41 -10.89 -29.46 -17.74
CA LYS A 41 -10.98 -29.90 -19.14
C LYS A 41 -10.23 -28.99 -20.12
N GLU A 42 -10.04 -27.71 -19.78
CA GLU A 42 -9.18 -26.77 -20.51
C GLU A 42 -7.67 -26.98 -20.24
N GLY A 43 -7.29 -28.04 -19.51
CA GLY A 43 -5.89 -28.43 -19.27
C GLY A 43 -5.16 -27.57 -18.25
N LYS A 44 -5.87 -26.69 -17.53
CA LYS A 44 -5.30 -25.78 -16.54
C LYS A 44 -5.65 -26.28 -15.14
N ALA A 45 -4.78 -27.10 -14.55
CA ALA A 45 -4.87 -27.38 -13.12
C ALA A 45 -4.79 -26.04 -12.38
N LEU A 46 -5.91 -25.62 -11.78
CA LEU A 46 -5.97 -24.36 -11.06
C LEU A 46 -5.17 -24.47 -9.76
N PRO A 47 -4.26 -23.52 -9.47
CA PRO A 47 -3.57 -23.48 -8.19
C PRO A 47 -4.56 -23.43 -7.04
N ARG A 48 -4.21 -24.06 -5.92
CA ARG A 48 -5.10 -24.25 -4.77
C ARG A 48 -4.62 -23.42 -3.60
N VAL A 49 -5.54 -22.89 -2.81
CA VAL A 49 -5.19 -22.22 -1.55
C VAL A 49 -4.56 -23.22 -0.59
N GLU A 50 -3.30 -22.96 -0.23
CA GLU A 50 -2.58 -23.68 0.82
C GLU A 50 -2.73 -22.96 2.16
N HIS A 51 -2.46 -21.64 2.16
CA HIS A 51 -2.63 -20.77 3.32
C HIS A 51 -3.60 -19.64 2.98
N ASP A 52 -4.44 -19.25 3.94
CA ASP A 52 -5.33 -18.10 3.84
C ASP A 52 -5.43 -17.38 5.17
N GLY A 53 -5.82 -16.12 5.08
CA GLY A 53 -6.06 -15.28 6.25
C GLY A 53 -6.55 -13.88 5.87
N PRO A 54 -7.25 -13.22 6.79
CA PRO A 54 -7.55 -11.81 6.63
C PRO A 54 -6.25 -10.98 6.71
N LEU A 55 -6.17 -9.97 5.85
CA LEU A 55 -5.21 -8.88 5.98
C LEU A 55 -5.97 -7.62 6.37
N GLU A 56 -5.75 -7.16 7.60
CA GLU A 56 -6.33 -5.94 8.12
C GLU A 56 -5.37 -4.76 7.90
N ILE A 57 -5.86 -3.74 7.21
CA ILE A 57 -5.17 -2.46 6.98
C ILE A 57 -6.14 -1.36 7.38
N GLY A 58 -6.08 -0.95 8.64
CA GLY A 58 -6.91 0.12 9.18
C GLY A 58 -8.33 -0.40 9.38
N ASP A 59 -9.29 0.25 8.73
CA ASP A 59 -10.69 -0.20 8.65
C ASP A 59 -10.96 -1.11 7.44
N ILE A 60 -9.93 -1.40 6.63
CA ILE A 60 -10.05 -2.20 5.41
C ILE A 60 -9.59 -3.63 5.68
N THR A 61 -10.41 -4.61 5.29
CA THR A 61 -10.08 -6.03 5.38
C THR A 61 -10.02 -6.67 3.99
N PHE A 62 -8.95 -7.39 3.72
CA PHE A 62 -8.78 -8.15 2.48
C PHE A 62 -8.73 -9.65 2.75
N ASP A 63 -9.37 -10.43 1.87
CA ASP A 63 -9.22 -11.89 1.87
C ASP A 63 -7.96 -12.23 1.08
N THR A 64 -6.94 -12.75 1.78
CA THR A 64 -5.63 -13.07 1.20
C THR A 64 -5.31 -14.55 1.27
N ALA A 65 -4.50 -15.02 0.34
CA ALA A 65 -4.05 -16.41 0.30
C ALA A 65 -2.64 -16.56 -0.29
N VAL A 66 -2.00 -17.65 0.10
CA VAL A 66 -0.83 -18.24 -0.58
C VAL A 66 -1.30 -19.54 -1.23
N LEU A 67 -1.04 -19.66 -2.53
CA LEU A 67 -1.39 -20.84 -3.30
C LEU A 67 -0.29 -21.90 -3.20
N ASP A 68 -0.60 -23.14 -3.60
CA ASP A 68 0.31 -24.29 -3.61
C ASP A 68 1.54 -24.13 -4.51
N ASP A 69 1.55 -23.14 -5.39
CA ASP A 69 2.71 -22.72 -6.20
C ASP A 69 3.50 -21.54 -5.57
N GLY A 70 3.15 -21.14 -4.34
CA GLY A 70 3.75 -19.99 -3.64
C GLY A 70 3.21 -18.62 -4.07
N THR A 71 2.26 -18.56 -5.01
CA THR A 71 1.66 -17.30 -5.45
C THR A 71 0.87 -16.65 -4.33
N ARG A 72 1.17 -15.38 -4.04
CA ARG A 72 0.45 -14.55 -3.07
C ARG A 72 -0.66 -13.79 -3.77
N VAL A 73 -1.89 -13.91 -3.28
CA VAL A 73 -3.09 -13.42 -3.95
C VAL A 73 -4.05 -12.75 -2.98
N ILE A 74 -4.74 -11.71 -3.46
CA ILE A 74 -5.92 -11.12 -2.84
C ILE A 74 -7.14 -11.44 -3.70
N SER A 75 -8.27 -11.78 -3.08
CA SER A 75 -9.54 -11.95 -3.80
C SER A 75 -9.95 -10.67 -4.54
N GLU A 76 -10.14 -10.74 -5.86
CA GLU A 76 -10.48 -9.57 -6.69
C GLU A 76 -11.81 -8.95 -6.27
N THR A 77 -12.81 -9.77 -5.96
CA THR A 77 -14.12 -9.30 -5.48
C THR A 77 -13.99 -8.55 -4.16
N LYS A 78 -13.27 -9.14 -3.21
CA LYS A 78 -13.12 -8.56 -1.86
C LYS A 78 -12.27 -7.29 -1.90
N PHE A 79 -11.26 -7.27 -2.76
CA PHE A 79 -10.51 -6.06 -3.04
C PHE A 79 -11.42 -4.95 -3.58
N MET A 80 -12.29 -5.24 -4.57
CA MET A 80 -13.24 -4.24 -5.07
C MET A 80 -14.16 -3.72 -3.97
N ASP A 81 -14.76 -4.62 -3.18
CA ASP A 81 -15.66 -4.24 -2.09
C ASP A 81 -14.93 -3.37 -1.04
N ALA A 82 -13.74 -3.79 -0.61
CA ALA A 82 -12.85 -3.06 0.29
C ALA A 82 -12.47 -1.68 -0.24
N MET A 83 -12.27 -1.54 -1.54
CA MET A 83 -11.97 -0.26 -2.20
C MET A 83 -13.22 0.59 -2.46
N GLY A 84 -14.43 0.11 -2.12
CA GLY A 84 -15.68 0.84 -2.34
C GLY A 84 -16.15 0.79 -3.79
N LEU A 85 -15.68 -0.18 -4.56
CA LEU A 85 -16.01 -0.39 -5.95
C LEU A 85 -17.06 -1.49 -6.08
N TYR A 86 -18.13 -1.22 -6.82
CA TYR A 86 -19.14 -2.23 -7.12
C TYR A 86 -18.80 -3.00 -8.39
N ARG A 87 -18.86 -4.34 -8.32
CA ARG A 87 -18.72 -5.19 -9.50
C ARG A 87 -19.96 -5.09 -10.39
N SER A 88 -19.88 -4.29 -11.44
CA SER A 88 -20.95 -4.17 -12.45
C SER A 88 -20.67 -5.01 -13.70
N GLY A 89 -21.73 -5.45 -14.39
CA GLY A 89 -21.63 -6.11 -15.70
C GLY A 89 -20.92 -5.24 -16.74
N ALA A 90 -21.07 -3.92 -16.66
CA ALA A 90 -20.37 -2.97 -17.52
C ALA A 90 -18.84 -3.02 -17.35
N LEU A 91 -18.32 -3.18 -16.13
CA LEU A 91 -16.88 -3.34 -15.89
C LEU A 91 -16.36 -4.66 -16.47
N SER A 92 -17.11 -5.75 -16.30
CA SER A 92 -16.78 -7.05 -16.89
C SER A 92 -16.72 -7.00 -18.42
N THR A 93 -17.67 -6.32 -19.06
CA THR A 93 -17.68 -6.14 -20.52
C THR A 93 -16.51 -5.28 -20.99
N ARG A 94 -16.21 -4.16 -20.29
CA ARG A 94 -15.08 -3.28 -20.66
C ARG A 94 -13.74 -4.00 -20.59
N ARG A 95 -13.51 -4.79 -19.55
CA ARG A 95 -12.30 -5.62 -19.40
C ARG A 95 -12.11 -6.62 -20.54
N LYS A 96 -13.21 -7.14 -21.11
CA LYS A 96 -13.15 -8.06 -22.27
C LYS A 96 -12.87 -7.34 -23.59
N ASN A 97 -13.22 -6.05 -23.67
CA ASN A 97 -13.13 -5.23 -24.87
C ASN A 97 -11.85 -4.37 -24.91
N THR A 98 -10.82 -4.71 -24.14
CA THR A 98 -9.53 -3.99 -24.23
C THR A 98 -8.91 -4.23 -25.62
N PRO A 99 -8.50 -3.18 -26.36
CA PRO A 99 -8.12 -3.27 -27.77
C PRO A 99 -7.06 -4.33 -28.11
N ASP A 100 -6.14 -4.61 -27.17
CA ASP A 100 -5.02 -5.55 -27.39
C ASP A 100 -5.24 -6.92 -26.73
N GLY A 101 -6.44 -7.21 -26.24
CA GLY A 101 -6.74 -8.45 -25.48
C GLY A 101 -6.07 -8.54 -24.11
N ALA A 102 -5.23 -7.55 -23.74
CA ALA A 102 -4.69 -7.39 -22.40
C ALA A 102 -5.84 -7.15 -21.41
N GLN A 103 -6.06 -8.11 -20.52
CA GLN A 103 -6.97 -7.89 -19.42
C GLN A 103 -6.32 -6.98 -18.38
N ILE A 104 -7.14 -6.24 -17.64
CA ILE A 104 -6.71 -5.38 -16.53
C ILE A 104 -7.52 -5.75 -15.29
N PRO A 105 -7.04 -5.44 -14.07
CA PRO A 105 -7.84 -5.60 -12.87
C PRO A 105 -9.20 -4.91 -13.05
N LEU A 106 -10.29 -5.55 -12.57
CA LEU A 106 -11.63 -4.96 -12.72
C LEU A 106 -11.75 -3.58 -12.08
N SER A 107 -11.01 -3.35 -10.98
CA SER A 107 -10.91 -2.05 -10.32
C SER A 107 -10.40 -0.95 -11.25
N LEU A 108 -9.65 -1.27 -12.31
CA LEU A 108 -9.07 -0.30 -13.23
C LEU A 108 -9.87 -0.12 -14.53
N SER A 109 -11.01 -0.81 -14.69
CA SER A 109 -11.78 -0.87 -15.95
C SER A 109 -12.66 0.38 -16.21
N HIS A 110 -12.17 1.55 -15.80
CA HIS A 110 -12.82 2.85 -15.99
C HIS A 110 -12.16 3.63 -17.13
N LYS A 111 -12.96 4.30 -17.98
CA LYS A 111 -12.46 4.98 -19.18
C LYS A 111 -11.42 6.07 -18.87
N ASN A 112 -11.66 6.84 -17.81
CA ASN A 112 -10.77 7.91 -17.37
C ASN A 112 -9.44 7.40 -16.78
N LEU A 113 -9.32 6.12 -16.46
CA LEU A 113 -8.09 5.53 -15.95
C LEU A 113 -7.16 5.02 -17.06
N LYS A 114 -7.66 4.90 -18.29
CA LYS A 114 -6.94 4.26 -19.41
C LYS A 114 -5.50 4.77 -19.60
N PRO A 115 -5.22 6.10 -19.62
CA PRO A 115 -3.84 6.59 -19.78
C PRO A 115 -2.89 6.16 -18.66
N PHE A 116 -3.39 6.08 -17.43
CA PHE A 116 -2.60 5.70 -16.25
C PHE A 116 -2.42 4.19 -16.16
N VAL A 117 -3.43 3.42 -16.58
CA VAL A 117 -3.30 1.97 -16.74
C VAL A 117 -2.21 1.65 -17.77
N GLU A 118 -2.22 2.32 -18.93
CA GLU A 118 -1.16 2.17 -19.94
C GLU A 118 0.22 2.56 -19.39
N LYS A 119 0.31 3.62 -18.58
CA LYS A 119 1.56 4.02 -17.92
C LYS A 119 2.12 2.93 -16.99
N HIS A 120 1.28 2.30 -16.16
CA HIS A 120 1.73 1.36 -15.11
C HIS A 120 1.76 -0.11 -15.54
N PHE A 121 0.98 -0.44 -16.57
CA PHE A 121 0.82 -1.81 -17.08
C PHE A 121 1.26 -1.99 -18.54
N GLY A 122 1.63 -0.91 -19.26
CA GLY A 122 1.93 -0.92 -20.69
C GLY A 122 2.84 -2.06 -21.13
N GLY A 123 2.37 -2.86 -22.09
CA GLY A 123 3.07 -4.04 -22.62
C GLY A 123 2.92 -5.33 -21.80
N VAL A 124 2.39 -5.27 -20.58
CA VAL A 124 2.16 -6.46 -19.73
C VAL A 124 0.70 -6.88 -19.84
N HIS A 125 0.45 -8.05 -20.43
CA HIS A 125 -0.86 -8.69 -20.33
C HIS A 125 -1.10 -9.06 -18.85
N TYR A 126 -1.93 -8.28 -18.14
CA TYR A 126 -2.41 -8.72 -16.83
C TYR A 126 -3.31 -9.92 -17.06
N ASN A 127 -2.82 -11.09 -16.67
CA ASN A 127 -3.59 -12.32 -16.72
C ASN A 127 -4.34 -12.45 -15.38
N PRO A 128 -5.69 -12.40 -15.35
CA PRO A 128 -6.43 -12.74 -14.14
C PRO A 128 -5.94 -14.05 -13.57
N LEU A 129 -5.55 -14.02 -12.30
CA LEU A 129 -5.28 -15.24 -11.58
C LEU A 129 -6.63 -15.90 -11.27
N ILE A 130 -6.80 -17.13 -11.69
CA ILE A 130 -7.95 -17.95 -11.34
C ILE A 130 -7.43 -19.09 -10.47
N TYR A 131 -8.04 -19.29 -9.31
CA TYR A 131 -7.56 -20.26 -8.31
C TYR A 131 -8.72 -20.97 -7.63
N ARG A 132 -8.42 -22.10 -6.99
CA ARG A 132 -9.38 -22.89 -6.21
C ARG A 132 -9.28 -22.52 -4.72
N THR A 133 -10.38 -22.09 -4.13
CA THR A 133 -10.47 -21.83 -2.69
C THR A 133 -10.37 -23.12 -1.88
N LYS A 134 -10.12 -23.04 -0.56
CA LYS A 134 -10.21 -24.21 0.35
C LYS A 134 -11.56 -24.92 0.25
N GLY A 135 -12.63 -24.16 0.02
CA GLY A 135 -13.97 -24.66 -0.21
C GLY A 135 -14.19 -25.26 -1.61
N GLY A 136 -13.17 -25.41 -2.44
CA GLY A 136 -13.26 -26.03 -3.77
C GLY A 136 -13.94 -25.18 -4.84
N SER A 137 -14.30 -23.92 -4.55
CA SER A 137 -14.87 -22.99 -5.53
C SER A 137 -13.77 -22.30 -6.33
N VAL A 138 -14.12 -21.85 -7.55
CA VAL A 138 -13.22 -21.06 -8.38
C VAL A 138 -13.37 -19.58 -8.03
N ALA A 139 -12.25 -18.90 -7.79
CA ALA A 139 -12.18 -17.48 -7.47
C ALA A 139 -11.23 -16.74 -8.43
N HIS A 140 -11.42 -15.42 -8.52
CA HIS A 140 -10.52 -14.53 -9.25
C HIS A 140 -9.64 -13.79 -8.24
N GLY A 141 -8.36 -13.70 -8.57
CA GLY A 141 -7.33 -13.15 -7.71
C GLY A 141 -6.57 -12.01 -8.38
N ILE A 142 -6.15 -11.07 -7.55
CA ILE A 142 -5.13 -10.07 -7.86
C ILE A 142 -3.84 -10.56 -7.22
N LYS A 143 -2.80 -10.77 -8.00
CA LYS A 143 -1.47 -11.11 -7.46
C LYS A 143 -0.95 -9.97 -6.60
N ALA A 144 -0.32 -10.29 -5.46
CA ALA A 144 0.18 -9.29 -4.53
C ALA A 144 1.16 -8.28 -5.19
N GLU A 145 2.01 -8.77 -6.12
CA GLU A 145 2.96 -7.96 -6.89
C GLU A 145 2.32 -6.85 -7.74
N VAL A 146 1.02 -6.97 -8.03
CA VAL A 146 0.27 -6.02 -8.87
C VAL A 146 -0.38 -4.92 -8.02
N LEU A 147 -0.55 -5.13 -6.71
CA LEU A 147 -1.26 -4.18 -5.83
C LEU A 147 -0.65 -2.78 -5.81
N PRO A 148 0.70 -2.61 -5.74
CA PRO A 148 1.29 -1.27 -5.78
C PRO A 148 0.93 -0.54 -7.07
N LYS A 149 1.00 -1.23 -8.22
CA LYS A 149 0.65 -0.66 -9.53
C LYS A 149 -0.81 -0.24 -9.62
N ILE A 150 -1.73 -1.04 -9.03
CA ILE A 150 -3.14 -0.67 -8.94
C ILE A 150 -3.31 0.63 -8.16
N CYS A 151 -2.60 0.78 -7.03
CA CYS A 151 -2.67 1.98 -6.20
C CYS A 151 -2.13 3.19 -6.98
N GLU A 152 -0.97 3.07 -7.62
CA GLU A 152 -0.35 4.14 -8.40
C GLU A 152 -1.23 4.65 -9.55
N VAL A 153 -1.99 3.77 -10.22
CA VAL A 153 -2.97 4.18 -11.25
C VAL A 153 -4.02 5.14 -10.66
N TRP A 154 -4.55 4.84 -9.47
CA TRP A 154 -5.52 5.70 -8.81
C TRP A 154 -4.91 7.01 -8.33
N LEU A 155 -3.68 6.96 -7.80
CA LEU A 155 -2.97 8.15 -7.32
C LEU A 155 -2.61 9.11 -8.46
N ASP A 156 -2.12 8.60 -9.58
CA ASP A 156 -1.82 9.43 -10.76
C ASP A 156 -3.09 10.02 -11.38
N ALA A 157 -4.18 9.25 -11.44
CA ALA A 157 -5.46 9.76 -11.90
C ALA A 157 -6.02 10.85 -10.97
N ARG A 158 -5.83 10.72 -9.65
CA ARG A 158 -6.14 11.77 -8.66
C ARG A 158 -5.31 13.02 -8.91
N LYS A 159 -3.99 12.88 -9.08
CA LYS A 159 -3.06 13.99 -9.40
C LYS A 159 -3.44 14.72 -10.69
N ALA A 160 -3.94 14.00 -11.69
CA ALA A 160 -4.40 14.58 -12.94
C ALA A 160 -5.80 15.24 -12.86
N GLY A 161 -6.49 15.16 -11.72
CA GLY A 161 -7.81 15.77 -11.53
C GLY A 161 -8.94 15.13 -12.35
N VAL A 162 -8.75 13.90 -12.85
CA VAL A 162 -9.72 13.23 -13.75
C VAL A 162 -10.71 12.31 -13.02
N LEU A 163 -10.64 12.24 -11.69
CA LEU A 163 -11.48 11.36 -10.89
C LEU A 163 -12.84 12.00 -10.58
N GLY A 164 -13.90 11.20 -10.68
CA GLY A 164 -15.21 11.58 -10.14
C GLY A 164 -15.25 11.49 -8.61
N PRO A 165 -16.28 12.05 -7.94
CA PRO A 165 -16.37 12.10 -6.48
C PRO A 165 -16.26 10.73 -5.80
N THR A 166 -16.87 9.69 -6.36
CA THR A 166 -16.80 8.33 -5.84
C THR A 166 -15.42 7.69 -6.03
N GLN A 167 -14.71 8.06 -7.10
CA GLN A 167 -13.37 7.57 -7.39
C GLN A 167 -12.30 8.23 -6.52
N THR A 168 -12.52 9.46 -6.05
CA THR A 168 -11.61 10.11 -5.09
C THR A 168 -11.46 9.29 -3.82
N MET A 169 -12.56 8.76 -3.27
CA MET A 169 -12.51 7.87 -2.10
C MET A 169 -11.68 6.59 -2.37
N VAL A 170 -11.72 6.08 -3.61
CA VAL A 170 -10.91 4.92 -4.01
C VAL A 170 -9.43 5.27 -4.03
N ALA A 171 -9.09 6.46 -4.53
CA ALA A 171 -7.73 6.96 -4.53
C ALA A 171 -7.21 7.26 -3.11
N ASP A 172 -8.06 7.73 -2.21
CA ASP A 172 -7.69 7.94 -0.79
C ASP A 172 -7.38 6.60 -0.11
N ARG A 173 -8.20 5.56 -0.35
CA ARG A 173 -7.90 4.20 0.11
C ARG A 173 -6.61 3.66 -0.52
N ALA A 174 -6.39 3.90 -1.82
CA ALA A 174 -5.16 3.49 -2.49
C ALA A 174 -3.91 4.15 -1.88
N ASP A 175 -4.02 5.39 -1.42
CA ASP A 175 -2.96 6.12 -0.70
C ASP A 175 -2.63 5.46 0.64
N ILE A 176 -3.66 5.10 1.42
CA ILE A 176 -3.49 4.35 2.69
C ILE A 176 -2.78 3.02 2.44
N LEU A 177 -3.20 2.29 1.40
CA LEU A 177 -2.60 1.00 1.04
C LEU A 177 -1.13 1.14 0.66
N ILE A 178 -0.78 2.06 -0.25
CA ILE A 178 0.61 2.19 -0.72
C ILE A 178 1.54 2.57 0.44
N ARG A 179 1.09 3.45 1.34
CA ARG A 179 1.85 3.84 2.54
C ARG A 179 2.02 2.66 3.48
N SER A 180 0.94 1.93 3.75
CA SER A 180 0.95 0.74 4.61
C SER A 180 1.92 -0.31 4.10
N PHE A 181 1.92 -0.58 2.78
CA PHE A 181 2.84 -1.52 2.14
C PHE A 181 4.30 -1.06 2.25
N ALA A 182 4.58 0.23 2.07
CA ALA A 182 5.93 0.77 2.22
C ALA A 182 6.46 0.61 3.65
N HIS A 183 5.62 0.95 4.65
CA HIS A 183 5.99 0.81 6.06
C HIS A 183 6.25 -0.64 6.46
N VAL A 184 5.33 -1.55 6.14
CA VAL A 184 5.51 -2.97 6.44
C VAL A 184 6.64 -3.57 5.64
N GLY A 185 6.83 -3.19 4.38
CA GLY A 185 7.91 -3.68 3.54
C GLY A 185 9.28 -3.43 4.17
N ILE A 186 9.50 -2.23 4.71
CA ILE A 186 10.75 -1.89 5.41
C ILE A 186 10.93 -2.75 6.66
N ILE A 187 9.90 -2.84 7.51
CA ILE A 187 9.97 -3.62 8.76
C ILE A 187 10.19 -5.10 8.45
N ALA A 188 9.44 -5.66 7.49
CA ALA A 188 9.56 -7.07 7.10
C ALA A 188 10.95 -7.40 6.56
N LEU A 189 11.58 -6.51 5.77
CA LEU A 189 12.94 -6.69 5.28
C LEU A 189 13.98 -6.66 6.41
N ILE A 190 13.79 -5.80 7.42
CA ILE A 190 14.67 -5.75 8.61
C ILE A 190 14.50 -7.02 9.44
N ASP A 191 13.27 -7.46 9.66
CA ASP A 191 12.97 -8.69 10.40
C ASP A 191 13.53 -9.92 9.69
N GLU A 192 13.53 -9.92 8.36
CA GLU A 192 14.15 -10.96 7.53
C GLU A 192 15.67 -10.94 7.67
N ALA A 193 16.29 -9.77 7.57
CA ALA A 193 17.75 -9.62 7.68
C ALA A 193 18.29 -9.93 9.08
N THR A 194 17.50 -9.69 10.13
CA THR A 194 17.89 -9.94 11.54
C THR A 194 17.48 -11.31 12.05
N GLY A 195 16.61 -12.02 11.33
CA GLY A 195 16.01 -13.28 11.77
C GLY A 195 14.82 -13.12 12.73
N TYR A 196 14.48 -11.89 13.13
CA TYR A 196 13.35 -11.61 14.05
C TYR A 196 12.00 -12.10 13.51
N GLN A 197 11.87 -12.30 12.19
CA GLN A 197 10.67 -12.89 11.57
C GLN A 197 10.27 -14.27 12.12
N TYR A 198 11.20 -15.03 12.70
CA TYR A 198 10.94 -16.34 13.32
C TYR A 198 10.54 -16.25 14.79
N GLU A 199 10.76 -15.10 15.43
CA GLU A 199 10.50 -14.86 16.85
C GLU A 199 9.22 -14.04 17.08
N ARG A 200 8.91 -13.12 16.16
CA ARG A 200 7.75 -12.22 16.22
C ARG A 200 6.41 -12.98 16.23
N GLN A 201 5.40 -12.42 16.88
CA GLN A 201 4.05 -13.00 16.84
C GLN A 201 3.47 -12.92 15.42
N ARG A 202 2.64 -13.91 15.05
CA ARG A 202 2.05 -14.00 13.70
C ARG A 202 1.27 -12.74 13.28
N THR A 203 0.66 -12.04 14.24
CA THR A 203 -0.17 -10.84 14.01
C THR A 203 0.57 -9.53 14.22
N GLU A 204 1.84 -9.56 14.63
CA GLU A 204 2.58 -8.36 15.08
C GLU A 204 2.68 -7.28 13.99
N LEU A 205 2.89 -7.65 12.72
CA LEU A 205 2.88 -6.69 11.60
C LEU A 205 1.51 -6.07 11.34
N GLN A 206 0.42 -6.84 11.51
CA GLN A 206 -0.94 -6.35 11.34
C GLN A 206 -1.36 -5.48 12.53
N GLU A 207 -0.92 -5.82 13.74
CA GLU A 207 -1.11 -5.00 14.94
C GLU A 207 -0.34 -3.69 14.84
N PHE A 208 0.91 -3.73 14.36
CA PHE A 208 1.70 -2.55 14.06
C PHE A 208 0.98 -1.67 13.03
N LEU A 209 0.49 -2.26 11.93
CA LEU A 209 -0.33 -1.52 10.96
C LEU A 209 -1.57 -0.94 11.62
N LYS A 210 -2.29 -1.71 12.44
CA LYS A 210 -3.48 -1.22 13.12
C LYS A 210 -3.16 -0.10 14.08
N GLU A 211 -2.04 -0.13 14.78
CA GLU A 211 -1.56 0.97 15.63
C GLU A 211 -1.18 2.18 14.77
N PHE A 212 -0.47 1.95 13.67
CA PHE A 212 -0.06 2.98 12.71
C PHE A 212 -1.26 3.68 12.06
N LEU A 213 -2.30 2.91 11.74
CA LEU A 213 -3.54 3.34 11.10
C LEU A 213 -4.59 3.82 12.13
N SER A 214 -4.50 3.36 13.38
CA SER A 214 -5.22 3.95 14.51
C SER A 214 -4.67 5.35 14.75
N ASP A 215 -5.53 6.33 15.00
CA ASP A 215 -5.11 7.74 15.04
C ASP A 215 -4.45 8.27 13.74
N GLU A 216 -4.52 7.58 12.59
CA GLU A 216 -3.97 8.13 11.33
C GLU A 216 -4.66 9.45 10.96
N LEU A 217 -5.91 9.63 11.38
CA LEU A 217 -6.67 10.88 11.33
C LEU A 217 -6.45 11.85 12.53
N ARG A 218 -5.86 11.43 13.65
CA ARG A 218 -5.54 12.33 14.79
C ARG A 218 -4.09 12.82 14.79
N ARG A 219 -3.16 12.13 14.13
CA ARG A 219 -1.70 12.32 14.26
C ARG A 219 -0.92 12.62 12.98
N TRP A 220 -1.55 12.84 11.84
CA TRP A 220 -0.94 13.71 10.81
C TRP A 220 -0.46 15.07 11.42
N VAL A 221 -1.05 15.46 12.56
CA VAL A 221 -0.88 16.71 13.32
C VAL A 221 0.34 16.73 14.29
N LYS A 222 1.05 15.60 14.57
CA LYS A 222 2.15 15.57 15.59
C LYS A 222 3.49 14.90 15.19
N THR A 223 3.73 14.51 13.94
CA THR A 223 5.01 14.53 13.16
C THR A 223 6.36 14.01 13.71
N PHE A 224 6.49 13.61 14.96
CA PHE A 224 7.62 12.82 15.42
C PHE A 224 7.06 11.59 16.13
N PRO A 225 7.38 10.36 15.68
CA PRO A 225 6.98 9.19 16.42
C PRO A 225 7.49 9.34 17.85
N HIS A 226 6.71 8.90 18.85
CA HIS A 226 7.15 8.94 20.25
C HIS A 226 8.54 8.28 20.44
N GLY A 227 8.88 7.31 19.59
CA GLY A 227 10.22 6.73 19.47
C GLY A 227 11.34 7.74 19.20
N TYR A 228 11.16 8.72 18.31
CA TYR A 228 12.24 9.65 17.93
C TYR A 228 12.81 10.41 19.14
N PHE A 229 11.95 11.09 19.91
CA PHE A 229 12.44 11.85 21.07
C PHE A 229 12.86 10.94 22.23
N LYS A 230 12.24 9.76 22.38
CA LYS A 230 12.68 8.76 23.36
C LYS A 230 14.12 8.30 23.05
N HIS A 231 14.40 7.91 21.81
CA HIS A 231 15.74 7.48 21.40
C HIS A 231 16.73 8.64 21.39
N LEU A 232 16.33 9.84 20.96
CA LEU A 232 17.20 11.01 21.01
C LEU A 232 17.57 11.38 22.46
N CYS A 233 16.62 11.32 23.40
CA CYS A 233 16.92 11.49 24.83
C CYS A 233 17.91 10.43 25.32
N ARG A 234 17.70 9.14 24.98
CA ARG A 234 18.62 8.05 25.31
C ARG A 234 20.04 8.33 24.81
N LEU A 235 20.20 8.62 23.52
CA LEU A 235 21.50 8.88 22.88
C LEU A 235 22.19 10.13 23.43
N ARG A 236 21.41 11.10 23.92
CA ARG A 236 21.92 12.35 24.50
C ARG A 236 22.05 12.30 26.03
N ASN A 237 21.87 11.13 26.65
CA ASN A 237 21.89 10.94 28.10
C ASN A 237 20.95 11.89 28.85
N VAL A 238 19.76 12.13 28.28
CA VAL A 238 18.68 12.92 28.89
C VAL A 238 17.61 11.96 29.40
N SER A 239 17.22 12.10 30.67
CA SER A 239 16.13 11.31 31.23
C SER A 239 14.80 11.65 30.55
N TYR A 240 14.22 10.67 29.84
CA TYR A 240 12.98 10.86 29.10
C TYR A 240 11.76 10.70 30.00
N ARG A 241 10.87 11.70 30.00
CA ARG A 241 9.50 11.54 30.48
C ARG A 241 8.49 12.00 29.42
N PRO A 242 7.35 11.30 29.24
CA PRO A 242 6.36 11.67 28.25
C PRO A 242 5.80 13.09 28.37
N ASP A 243 5.81 13.66 29.58
CA ASP A 243 5.25 14.96 29.93
C ASP A 243 6.31 16.09 30.01
N MET A 244 7.59 15.79 29.73
CA MET A 244 8.66 16.77 29.88
C MET A 244 8.68 17.82 28.78
N LYS A 245 9.20 19.01 29.11
CA LYS A 245 9.72 19.92 28.11
C LYS A 245 11.08 19.42 27.64
N LEU A 246 11.22 19.19 26.34
CA LEU A 246 12.49 18.77 25.75
C LEU A 246 13.54 19.89 25.83
N PRO A 247 14.84 19.55 25.93
CA PRO A 247 15.91 20.54 25.88
C PRO A 247 15.83 21.39 24.61
N SER A 248 16.02 22.72 24.75
CA SER A 248 15.87 23.67 23.63
C SER A 248 16.75 23.33 22.43
N TYR A 249 17.95 22.80 22.67
CA TYR A 249 18.90 22.43 21.62
C TYR A 249 18.44 21.27 20.73
N PHE A 250 17.44 20.49 21.14
CA PHE A 250 16.88 19.40 20.32
C PHE A 250 16.28 19.91 19.01
N GLY A 251 15.86 21.17 18.95
CA GLY A 251 15.44 21.81 17.71
C GLY A 251 16.58 21.88 16.67
N HIS A 252 17.80 22.19 17.11
CA HIS A 252 18.97 22.22 16.23
C HIS A 252 19.35 20.81 15.76
N LEU A 253 19.29 19.82 16.66
CA LEU A 253 19.50 18.43 16.28
C LEU A 253 18.47 17.97 15.26
N THR A 254 17.20 18.30 15.46
CA THR A 254 16.14 17.91 14.53
C THR A 254 16.32 18.57 13.15
N ASN A 255 16.83 19.80 13.10
CA ASN A 255 17.18 20.44 11.83
C ASN A 255 18.31 19.70 11.10
N ASP A 256 19.37 19.31 11.81
CA ASP A 256 20.47 18.53 11.23
C ASP A 256 20.04 17.11 10.85
N LEU A 257 19.48 16.35 11.79
CA LEU A 257 19.17 14.93 11.63
C LEU A 257 18.04 14.68 10.64
N ILE A 258 17.12 15.64 10.45
CA ILE A 258 15.94 15.48 9.60
C ILE A 258 15.96 16.45 8.43
N TYR A 259 15.71 17.73 8.70
CA TYR A 259 15.34 18.68 7.65
C TYR A 259 16.48 19.01 6.68
N SER A 260 17.73 19.06 7.16
CA SER A 260 18.91 19.33 6.32
C SER A 260 19.26 18.19 5.36
N ARG A 261 18.61 17.03 5.50
CA ARG A 261 18.84 15.81 4.72
C ARG A 261 17.68 15.50 3.77
N LEU A 262 16.60 16.30 3.80
CA LEU A 262 15.45 16.11 2.91
C LEU A 262 15.72 16.57 1.48
N GLY A 263 16.67 17.47 1.27
CA GLY A 263 17.07 17.92 -0.06
C GLY A 263 17.85 19.23 -0.01
N PRO A 264 18.47 19.62 -1.14
CA PRO A 264 19.12 20.91 -1.28
C PRO A 264 18.15 22.04 -0.95
N GLU A 265 18.58 22.99 -0.12
CA GLU A 265 17.84 24.20 0.26
C GLU A 265 16.46 23.99 0.93
N VAL A 266 16.07 22.74 1.21
CA VAL A 266 14.76 22.43 1.79
C VAL A 266 14.63 23.06 3.18
N LEU A 267 15.65 22.94 4.03
CA LEU A 267 15.61 23.52 5.37
C LEU A 267 15.53 25.06 5.33
N GLU A 268 16.30 25.69 4.45
CA GLU A 268 16.30 27.14 4.22
C GLU A 268 14.92 27.62 3.77
N GLU A 269 14.30 26.91 2.83
CA GLU A 269 12.97 27.24 2.33
C GLU A 269 11.90 27.10 3.42
N LEU A 270 11.97 26.01 4.21
CA LEU A 270 11.08 25.79 5.34
C LEU A 270 11.24 26.87 6.42
N GLN A 271 12.48 27.32 6.64
CA GLN A 271 12.78 28.44 7.55
C GLN A 271 12.20 29.75 7.02
N ARG A 272 12.34 30.03 5.72
CA ARG A 272 11.84 31.24 5.07
C ARG A 272 10.31 31.33 5.09
N LYS A 273 9.63 30.22 4.78
CA LYS A 273 8.15 30.14 4.80
C LYS A 273 7.56 30.22 6.21
N THR A 274 8.34 29.88 7.23
CA THR A 274 7.82 29.85 8.61
C THR A 274 7.96 31.21 9.28
N GLU A 275 6.86 31.94 9.35
CA GLU A 275 6.80 33.18 10.11
C GLU A 275 7.18 32.98 11.58
N LYS A 276 7.95 33.94 12.11
CA LYS A 276 8.25 34.05 13.53
C LYS A 276 7.31 35.06 14.18
N GLY A 277 6.77 34.71 15.34
CA GLY A 277 6.01 35.60 16.19
C GLY A 277 6.88 36.68 16.84
N LYS A 278 6.25 37.63 17.53
CA LYS A 278 6.94 38.70 18.27
C LYS A 278 7.83 38.18 19.40
N ASP A 279 7.59 36.95 19.85
CA ASP A 279 8.35 36.23 20.87
C ASP A 279 9.47 35.34 20.29
N GLY A 280 9.73 35.44 18.97
CA GLY A 280 10.72 34.63 18.27
C GLY A 280 10.31 33.16 18.07
N ARG A 281 9.12 32.76 18.52
CA ARG A 281 8.61 31.40 18.27
C ARG A 281 8.07 31.27 16.86
N ARG A 282 8.26 30.09 16.26
CA ARG A 282 7.68 29.76 14.96
C ARG A 282 6.16 29.65 15.11
N LYS A 283 5.41 30.34 14.23
CA LYS A 283 3.94 30.25 14.21
C LYS A 283 3.44 28.91 13.67
N SER A 284 4.24 28.28 12.81
CA SER A 284 3.93 27.01 12.16
C SER A 284 5.11 26.03 12.28
N LYS A 285 4.84 24.73 12.14
CA LYS A 285 5.88 23.70 12.16
C LYS A 285 6.35 23.42 10.73
N TYR A 286 7.62 23.06 10.55
CA TYR A 286 8.22 22.93 9.22
C TYR A 286 7.54 21.90 8.32
N PHE A 287 7.13 20.75 8.85
CA PHE A 287 6.45 19.74 8.03
C PHE A 287 5.15 20.24 7.40
N GLN A 288 4.50 21.27 7.95
CA GLN A 288 3.25 21.81 7.42
C GLN A 288 3.45 22.52 6.06
N TRP A 289 4.69 22.80 5.69
CA TRP A 289 5.05 23.41 4.41
C TRP A 289 5.57 22.41 3.38
N LEU A 290 5.69 21.14 3.73
CA LEU A 290 6.09 20.08 2.81
C LEU A 290 4.91 19.72 1.91
N SER A 291 5.19 19.36 0.66
CA SER A 291 4.14 18.90 -0.25
C SER A 291 3.61 17.54 0.19
N GLU A 292 2.31 17.31 0.04
CA GLU A 292 1.65 16.06 0.44
C GLU A 292 2.11 14.84 -0.38
N ASP A 293 2.52 15.08 -1.62
CA ASP A 293 2.83 14.07 -2.63
C ASP A 293 4.31 13.67 -2.68
N VAL A 294 5.22 14.55 -2.26
CA VAL A 294 6.67 14.33 -2.33
C VAL A 294 7.34 14.64 -0.99
N GLY A 295 7.09 15.82 -0.42
CA GLY A 295 7.76 16.29 0.79
C GLY A 295 7.42 15.44 2.03
N HIS A 296 6.14 15.12 2.22
CA HIS A 296 5.67 14.28 3.32
C HIS A 296 6.16 12.84 3.23
N PRO A 297 6.01 12.13 2.09
CA PRO A 297 6.58 10.79 1.92
C PRO A 297 8.10 10.75 2.17
N LYS A 298 8.85 11.72 1.65
CA LYS A 298 10.31 11.80 1.85
C LYS A 298 10.69 12.04 3.30
N LEU A 299 9.94 12.90 4.01
CA LEU A 299 10.10 13.11 5.44
C LEU A 299 9.88 11.82 6.22
N LEU A 300 8.83 11.06 5.91
CA LEU A 300 8.52 9.80 6.60
C LEU A 300 9.58 8.73 6.35
N GLN A 301 10.00 8.56 5.09
CA GLN A 301 11.07 7.63 4.73
C GLN A 301 12.37 7.94 5.48
N HIS A 302 12.78 9.21 5.48
CA HIS A 302 13.98 9.66 6.18
C HIS A 302 13.85 9.52 7.71
N LEU A 303 12.69 9.83 8.26
CA LEU A 303 12.42 9.69 9.70
C LEU A 303 12.46 8.23 10.14
N GLY A 304 11.94 7.30 9.32
CA GLY A 304 12.05 5.86 9.54
C GLY A 304 13.51 5.39 9.56
N LEU A 305 14.32 5.82 8.58
CA LEU A 305 15.76 5.54 8.53
C LEU A 305 16.48 6.05 9.78
N VAL A 306 16.22 7.29 10.18
CA VAL A 306 16.82 7.93 11.36
C VAL A 306 16.46 7.17 12.63
N VAL A 307 15.18 6.84 12.84
CA VAL A 307 14.75 6.06 14.01
C VAL A 307 15.36 4.66 13.99
N GLY A 308 15.43 4.00 12.83
CA GLY A 308 16.09 2.70 12.68
C GLY A 308 17.55 2.73 13.15
N PHE A 309 18.34 3.72 12.69
CA PHE A 309 19.71 3.89 13.18
C PHE A 309 19.78 4.24 14.66
N MET A 310 18.89 5.10 15.14
CA MET A 310 18.80 5.42 16.57
C MET A 310 18.47 4.20 17.43
N THR A 311 17.75 3.20 16.90
CA THR A 311 17.41 1.98 17.63
C THR A 311 18.62 1.07 17.79
N ILE A 312 19.41 0.87 16.73
CA ILE A 312 20.54 -0.08 16.74
C ILE A 312 21.83 0.48 17.33
N SER A 313 21.97 1.80 17.43
CA SER A 313 23.20 2.43 17.90
C SER A 313 23.28 2.47 19.42
N ASN A 314 24.45 2.22 19.98
CA ASN A 314 24.67 2.27 21.43
C ASN A 314 24.77 3.72 21.93
N ASP A 315 25.44 4.58 21.15
CA ASP A 315 25.68 5.99 21.47
C ASP A 315 25.41 6.92 20.27
N TYR A 316 25.45 8.22 20.54
CA TYR A 316 25.13 9.26 19.55
C TYR A 316 26.16 9.33 18.41
N ASP A 317 27.43 9.04 18.68
CA ASP A 317 28.49 9.16 17.68
C ASP A 317 28.42 8.01 16.67
N GLU A 318 28.15 6.79 17.14
CA GLU A 318 27.84 5.64 16.29
C GLU A 318 26.63 5.93 15.40
N PHE A 319 25.52 6.39 16.00
CA PHE A 319 24.31 6.79 15.28
C PHE A 319 24.61 7.84 14.21
N LYS A 320 25.37 8.88 14.56
CA LYS A 320 25.65 9.98 13.65
C LYS A 320 26.50 9.54 12.47
N LYS A 321 27.51 8.68 12.69
CA LYS A 321 28.34 8.09 11.63
C LYS A 321 27.51 7.22 10.67
N LEU A 322 26.59 6.41 11.19
CA LEU A 322 25.67 5.62 10.38
C LEU A 322 24.77 6.52 9.52
N LEU A 323 24.17 7.54 10.13
CA LEU A 323 23.28 8.47 9.45
C LEU A 323 24.01 9.31 8.39
N ASP A 324 25.20 9.83 8.69
CA ASP A 324 25.97 10.64 7.74
C ASP A 324 26.42 9.85 6.51
N ARG A 325 26.71 8.55 6.69
CA ARG A 325 27.04 7.65 5.59
C ARG A 325 25.84 7.31 4.72
N ALA A 326 24.68 7.05 5.34
CA ALA A 326 23.48 6.62 4.62
C ALA A 326 22.66 7.78 4.02
N ALA A 327 22.65 8.94 4.68
CA ALA A 327 21.87 10.11 4.32
C ALA A 327 22.62 11.39 4.70
N PRO A 328 23.68 11.77 3.97
CA PRO A 328 24.50 12.94 4.29
C PRO A 328 23.70 14.25 4.31
N SER A 329 24.15 15.19 5.14
CA SER A 329 23.59 16.54 5.20
C SER A 329 23.89 17.31 3.91
N PHE A 330 22.88 17.95 3.32
CA PHE A 330 23.08 18.81 2.15
C PHE A 330 23.77 20.13 2.49
N LYS A 331 23.79 20.51 3.78
CA LYS A 331 24.48 21.72 4.25
C LYS A 331 26.00 21.62 4.12
N ASP A 332 26.55 20.40 4.21
CA ASP A 332 27.98 20.15 4.28
C ASP A 332 28.54 19.61 2.94
N MET A 333 27.73 19.58 1.88
CA MET A 333 28.18 19.14 0.56
C MET A 333 28.97 20.24 -0.17
N PRO A 334 30.17 19.94 -0.70
CA PRO A 334 31.03 20.92 -1.38
C PRO A 334 30.36 21.65 -2.56
N LEU A 335 29.42 20.97 -3.24
CA LEU A 335 28.70 21.51 -4.40
C LEU A 335 27.77 22.68 -4.05
N PHE A 336 27.39 22.83 -2.77
CA PHE A 336 26.48 23.89 -2.30
C PHE A 336 27.14 24.84 -1.29
N ALA A 337 28.36 24.54 -0.83
CA ALA A 337 29.13 25.42 0.07
C ALA A 337 29.73 26.65 -0.65
N SER A 338 29.90 26.58 -1.98
CA SER A 338 30.59 27.58 -2.79
C SER A 338 29.71 28.73 -3.30
N ALA A 339 28.39 28.69 -3.09
CA ALA A 339 27.47 29.74 -3.54
C ALA A 339 27.29 30.90 -2.52
N LYS A 340 28.00 30.91 -1.39
CA LYS A 340 27.88 31.93 -0.33
C LYS A 340 29.02 32.95 -0.27
N VAL A 341 29.91 32.96 -1.25
CA VAL A 341 31.00 33.93 -1.37
C VAL A 341 30.81 34.73 -2.65
N GLU A 342 29.72 35.49 -2.72
CA GLU A 342 29.53 36.64 -3.62
C GLU A 342 28.13 37.23 -3.36
N SER A 343 28.04 38.11 -2.36
CA SER A 343 27.00 39.14 -2.23
C SER A 343 27.45 40.25 -1.30
#